data_AF-A0A6M0IF76-F1
#
_entry.id   AF-A0A6M0IF76-F1
#
_cell.length_a   1.000
_cell.length_b   1.000
_cell.length_c   1.000
_cell.angle_alpha   90.00
_cell.angle_beta   90.00
_cell.angle_gamma   90.00
#
_symmetry.space_group_name_H-M   'P 1'
#
loop_
_entity.id
_entity.type
_entity.pdbx_description
1 polymer ?
#
loop_
_entity_poly.entity_id
_entity_poly.type
_entity_poly.pdbx_seq_one_letter_code
_entity_poly.pdbx_strand_id
1 'polypeptide(L)'
;MFELNPLNLPDAALQHLIMGVVTLILGFIVGYSSRQRLVRSLESTLNSTQQDVDDCLRKPVRVTGTDEESVLNRIRSRANEIAFTRIGYATAAEADDLKAIAGIGPFLEKKLHAVDIYTFRQIANFTREDVDQVNDIIEFFPGRIERDRWVDQARELAKKK
;
A
#
# COMPACT_ATOMS: atom_id res chain seq x y z
N MET A 1 -75.44 -0.42 -9.54
CA MET A 1 -75.00 -1.78 -9.93
C MET A 1 -74.59 -1.67 -11.40
N PHE A 2 -73.32 -1.87 -11.73
CA PHE A 2 -72.85 -1.73 -13.12
C PHE A 2 -73.37 -2.91 -13.94
N GLU A 3 -74.22 -2.66 -14.94
CA GLU A 3 -74.58 -3.70 -15.91
C GLU A 3 -73.43 -3.89 -16.89
N LEU A 4 -72.83 -5.09 -16.87
CA LEU A 4 -71.68 -5.46 -17.69
C LEU A 4 -72.07 -5.81 -19.15
N ASN A 5 -73.35 -5.74 -19.52
CA ASN A 5 -73.83 -6.07 -20.87
C ASN A 5 -75.19 -5.42 -21.21
N PRO A 6 -75.28 -4.08 -21.29
CA PRO A 6 -76.56 -3.36 -21.49
C PRO A 6 -77.23 -3.62 -22.85
N LEU A 7 -76.53 -4.29 -23.78
CA LEU A 7 -77.01 -4.63 -25.14
C LEU A 7 -77.21 -6.14 -25.35
N ASN A 8 -77.01 -6.98 -24.31
CA ASN A 8 -77.11 -8.45 -24.36
C ASN A 8 -76.38 -9.09 -25.55
N LEU A 9 -75.17 -8.61 -25.86
CA LEU A 9 -74.33 -9.18 -26.91
C LEU A 9 -73.67 -10.47 -26.38
N PRO A 10 -73.69 -11.59 -27.13
CA PRO A 10 -73.19 -12.89 -26.65
C PRO A 10 -71.68 -12.91 -26.39
N ASP A 11 -70.92 -12.02 -27.03
CA ASP A 11 -69.45 -12.01 -26.99
C ASP A 11 -68.85 -11.11 -25.90
N ALA A 12 -69.64 -10.29 -25.21
CA ALA A 12 -69.15 -9.31 -24.24
C ALA A 12 -68.44 -9.97 -23.04
N ALA A 13 -68.99 -11.09 -22.54
CA ALA A 13 -68.39 -11.83 -21.43
C ALA A 13 -67.02 -12.42 -21.81
N LEU A 14 -66.88 -12.92 -23.04
CA LEU A 14 -65.62 -13.44 -23.56
C LEU A 14 -64.59 -12.32 -23.74
N GLN A 15 -65.00 -11.15 -24.24
CA GLN A 15 -64.13 -9.99 -24.39
C GLN A 15 -63.60 -9.47 -23.04
N HIS A 16 -64.44 -9.39 -22.01
CA HIS A 16 -64.01 -8.99 -20.67
C HIS A 16 -63.04 -9.99 -20.03
N LEU A 17 -63.24 -11.30 -20.28
CA LEU A 17 -62.32 -12.35 -19.82
C LEU A 17 -60.95 -12.21 -20.51
N ILE A 18 -60.93 -12.00 -21.82
CA ILE A 18 -59.69 -11.78 -22.58
C ILE A 18 -58.96 -10.53 -22.06
N MET A 19 -59.66 -9.42 -21.84
CA MET A 19 -59.09 -8.19 -21.27
C MET A 19 -58.49 -8.41 -19.87
N GLY A 20 -59.17 -9.18 -19.02
CA GLY A 20 -58.67 -9.54 -17.69
C GLY A 20 -57.38 -10.36 -17.73
N VAL A 21 -57.33 -11.36 -18.61
CA VAL A 21 -56.13 -12.20 -18.81
C VAL A 21 -54.97 -11.38 -19.37
N VAL A 22 -55.22 -10.53 -20.37
CA VAL A 22 -54.19 -9.65 -20.95
C VAL A 22 -53.62 -8.70 -19.89
N THR A 23 -54.48 -8.11 -19.05
CA THR A 23 -54.05 -7.20 -17.98
C THR A 23 -53.21 -7.92 -16.92
N LEU A 24 -53.58 -9.16 -16.56
CA LEU A 24 -52.80 -9.99 -15.64
C LEU A 24 -51.42 -10.35 -16.21
N ILE A 25 -51.36 -10.74 -17.48
CA ILE A 25 -50.09 -11.09 -18.15
C ILE A 25 -49.19 -9.86 -18.23
N LEU A 26 -49.71 -8.72 -18.67
CA LEU A 26 -48.96 -7.47 -18.75
C LEU A 26 -48.46 -7.01 -17.37
N GLY A 27 -49.32 -7.06 -16.35
CA GLY A 27 -48.95 -6.75 -14.97
C GLY A 27 -47.86 -7.68 -14.42
N PHE A 28 -47.96 -8.97 -14.71
CA PHE A 28 -46.94 -9.96 -14.32
C PHE A 28 -45.60 -9.70 -15.02
N ILE A 29 -45.59 -9.41 -16.33
CA ILE A 29 -44.37 -9.10 -17.09
C ILE A 29 -43.69 -7.83 -16.55
N VAL A 30 -44.47 -6.75 -16.35
CA VAL A 30 -43.94 -5.49 -15.81
C VAL A 30 -43.41 -5.69 -14.39
N GLY A 31 -44.16 -6.38 -13.53
CA GLY A 31 -43.75 -6.69 -12.15
C GLY A 31 -42.50 -7.57 -12.09
N TYR A 32 -42.43 -8.62 -12.91
CA TYR A 32 -41.29 -9.51 -13.01
C TYR A 32 -40.04 -8.77 -13.51
N SER A 33 -40.17 -7.95 -14.56
CA SER A 33 -39.07 -7.14 -15.10
C SER A 33 -38.53 -6.10 -14.12
N SER A 34 -39.40 -5.51 -13.29
CA SER A 34 -39.03 -4.56 -12.24
C SER A 34 -38.28 -5.25 -11.11
N ARG A 35 -38.80 -6.39 -10.64
CA ARG A 35 -38.15 -7.21 -9.60
C ARG A 35 -36.78 -7.72 -10.03
N GLN A 36 -36.63 -8.10 -11.30
CA GLN A 36 -35.37 -8.60 -11.83
C GLN A 36 -34.29 -7.50 -11.91
N ARG A 37 -34.67 -6.22 -12.07
CA ARG A 37 -33.73 -5.09 -11.94
C ARG A 37 -33.22 -4.94 -10.51
N LEU A 38 -34.10 -5.09 -9.52
CA LEU A 38 -33.75 -4.99 -8.09
C LEU A 38 -32.79 -6.12 -7.69
N VAL A 39 -33.03 -7.36 -8.15
CA VAL A 39 -32.12 -8.49 -7.89
C VAL A 39 -30.73 -8.21 -8.46
N ARG A 40 -30.63 -7.74 -9.71
CA ARG A 40 -29.34 -7.39 -10.32
C ARG A 40 -28.60 -6.29 -9.55
N SER A 41 -29.32 -5.28 -9.03
CA SER A 41 -28.67 -4.23 -8.22
C SER A 41 -28.14 -4.77 -6.89
N LEU A 42 -28.86 -5.69 -6.24
CA LEU A 42 -28.42 -6.30 -4.99
C LEU A 42 -27.21 -7.21 -5.20
N GLU A 43 -27.19 -8.01 -6.27
CA GLU A 43 -26.03 -8.83 -6.64
C GLU A 43 -24.80 -7.96 -6.91
N SER A 44 -24.97 -6.83 -7.60
CA SER A 44 -23.88 -5.87 -7.83
C SER A 44 -23.31 -5.31 -6.54
N THR A 45 -24.16 -4.92 -5.58
CA THR A 45 -23.71 -4.39 -4.28
C THR A 45 -23.06 -5.48 -3.42
N LEU A 46 -23.60 -6.70 -3.45
CA LEU A 46 -23.01 -7.83 -2.71
C LEU A 46 -21.59 -8.10 -3.21
N ASN A 47 -21.40 -8.17 -4.53
CA ASN A 47 -20.10 -8.39 -5.15
C ASN A 47 -19.11 -7.27 -4.83
N SER A 48 -19.53 -6.00 -4.83
CA SER A 48 -18.64 -4.89 -4.44
C SER A 48 -18.24 -4.98 -2.97
N THR A 49 -19.18 -5.27 -2.07
CA THR A 49 -18.87 -5.39 -0.64
C THR A 49 -17.96 -6.59 -0.34
N GLN A 50 -18.14 -7.71 -1.03
CA GLN A 50 -17.27 -8.88 -0.93
C GLN A 50 -15.84 -8.50 -1.34
N GLN A 51 -15.70 -7.75 -2.44
CA GLN A 51 -14.42 -7.30 -2.95
C GLN A 51 -13.71 -6.34 -1.98
N ASP A 52 -14.43 -5.41 -1.34
CA ASP A 52 -13.84 -4.49 -0.36
C ASP A 52 -13.33 -5.21 0.91
N VAL A 53 -14.10 -6.21 1.38
CA VAL A 53 -13.70 -7.06 2.52
C VAL A 53 -12.48 -7.90 2.15
N ASP A 54 -12.47 -8.49 0.96
CA ASP A 54 -11.32 -9.26 0.46
C ASP A 54 -10.08 -8.38 0.32
N ASP A 55 -10.20 -7.13 -0.16
CA ASP A 55 -9.07 -6.18 -0.25
C ASP A 55 -8.51 -5.82 1.14
N CYS A 56 -9.38 -5.66 2.15
CA CYS A 56 -8.97 -5.38 3.52
C CYS A 56 -8.28 -6.59 4.18
N LEU A 57 -8.80 -7.80 3.96
CA LEU A 57 -8.24 -9.04 4.51
C LEU A 57 -6.97 -9.50 3.76
N ARG A 58 -6.88 -9.19 2.46
CA ARG A 58 -5.74 -9.54 1.61
C ARG A 58 -4.56 -8.59 1.77
N LYS A 59 -4.72 -7.44 2.45
CA LYS A 59 -3.59 -6.66 2.94
C LYS A 59 -3.14 -7.24 4.29
N PRO A 60 -2.12 -8.14 4.35
CA PRO A 60 -1.14 -7.89 5.39
C PRO A 60 -0.65 -6.45 5.14
N VAL A 61 -0.33 -5.71 6.19
CA VAL A 61 0.53 -4.54 6.00
C VAL A 61 1.81 -5.08 5.38
N ARG A 62 1.87 -5.10 4.04
CA ARG A 62 3.11 -5.27 3.28
C ARG A 62 3.89 -4.04 3.65
N VAL A 63 4.69 -4.14 4.70
CA VAL A 63 5.85 -3.28 4.89
C VAL A 63 6.79 -3.65 3.73
N THR A 64 6.46 -3.06 2.57
CA THR A 64 7.35 -2.62 1.50
C THR A 64 8.55 -3.52 1.21
N GLY A 65 8.34 -4.62 0.49
CA GLY A 65 9.43 -5.20 -0.30
C GLY A 65 9.77 -4.28 -1.48
N THR A 66 8.75 -3.81 -2.22
CA THR A 66 8.93 -2.99 -3.42
C THR A 66 9.46 -1.58 -3.13
N ASP A 67 8.91 -0.91 -2.11
CA ASP A 67 9.25 0.50 -1.88
C ASP A 67 10.58 0.63 -1.13
N GLU A 68 10.85 -0.27 -0.17
CA GLU A 68 12.14 -0.35 0.52
C GLU A 68 13.26 -0.70 -0.46
N GLU A 69 13.06 -1.72 -1.30
CA GLU A 69 14.04 -2.14 -2.31
C GLU A 69 14.27 -1.04 -3.35
N SER A 70 13.23 -0.33 -3.78
CA SER A 70 13.37 0.83 -4.67
C SER A 70 14.26 1.91 -4.04
N VAL A 71 14.03 2.25 -2.77
CA VAL A 71 14.87 3.22 -2.03
C VAL A 71 16.32 2.72 -1.94
N LEU A 72 16.53 1.48 -1.53
CA LEU A 72 17.88 0.90 -1.41
C LEU A 72 18.61 0.85 -2.76
N ASN A 73 17.91 0.57 -3.87
CA ASN A 73 18.52 0.54 -5.19
C ASN A 73 18.96 1.92 -5.67
N ARG A 74 18.19 2.99 -5.38
CA ARG A 74 18.62 4.36 -5.65
C ARG A 74 19.83 4.74 -4.81
N ILE A 75 19.81 4.41 -3.53
CA ILE A 75 20.92 4.67 -2.59
C ILE A 75 22.20 3.95 -3.06
N ARG A 76 22.10 2.65 -3.41
CA ARG A 76 23.22 1.86 -3.97
C ARG A 76 23.85 2.49 -5.20
N SER A 77 23.02 3.07 -6.08
CA SER A 77 23.51 3.70 -7.32
C SER A 77 24.43 4.90 -7.07
N ARG A 78 24.41 5.47 -5.86
CA ARG A 78 25.23 6.62 -5.42
C ARG A 78 26.37 6.23 -4.48
N ALA A 79 26.58 4.94 -4.21
CA ALA A 79 27.60 4.48 -3.27
C ALA A 79 29.02 4.94 -3.65
N ASN A 80 29.30 5.07 -4.95
CA ASN A 80 30.57 5.55 -5.50
C ASN A 80 30.89 7.02 -5.19
N GLU A 81 29.93 7.81 -4.73
CA GLU A 81 30.16 9.20 -4.33
C GLU A 81 30.93 9.27 -2.99
N ILE A 82 30.85 8.24 -2.14
CA ILE A 82 31.43 8.26 -0.78
C ILE A 82 32.97 8.20 -0.79
N ALA A 83 33.59 9.03 0.04
CA ALA A 83 35.05 9.13 0.17
C ALA A 83 35.70 7.98 0.99
N PHE A 84 35.62 6.74 0.49
CA PHE A 84 36.17 5.55 1.17
C PHE A 84 37.68 5.55 1.39
N THR A 85 38.43 6.31 0.59
CA THR A 85 39.87 6.51 0.81
C THR A 85 40.16 7.14 2.18
N ARG A 86 39.18 7.87 2.74
CA ARG A 86 39.29 8.60 4.00
C ARG A 86 38.53 7.91 5.14
N ILE A 87 37.27 7.48 4.93
CA ILE A 87 36.52 6.75 5.98
C ILE A 87 37.06 5.33 6.21
N GLY A 88 37.68 4.75 5.19
CA GLY A 88 38.16 3.37 5.16
C GLY A 88 37.19 2.41 4.46
N TYR A 89 37.74 1.29 3.99
CA TYR A 89 36.99 0.19 3.40
C TYR A 89 36.65 -0.85 4.46
N ALA A 90 35.50 -1.49 4.29
CA ALA A 90 35.05 -2.65 5.05
C ALA A 90 34.12 -3.50 4.17
N THR A 91 33.96 -4.76 4.54
CA THR A 91 33.03 -5.69 3.89
C THR A 91 31.89 -6.07 4.82
N ALA A 92 30.82 -6.65 4.27
CA ALA A 92 29.70 -7.15 5.05
C ALA A 92 30.11 -8.22 6.09
N ALA A 93 31.22 -8.92 5.88
CA ALA A 93 31.75 -9.90 6.84
C ALA A 93 32.32 -9.25 8.11
N GLU A 94 32.69 -7.96 8.05
CA GLU A 94 33.27 -7.20 9.15
C GLU A 94 32.22 -6.31 9.84
N ALA A 95 30.96 -6.39 9.40
CA ALA A 95 29.89 -5.49 9.78
C ALA A 95 29.66 -5.47 11.30
N ASP A 96 29.57 -4.26 11.82
CA ASP A 96 29.16 -3.97 13.18
C ASP A 96 27.64 -3.86 13.25
N ASP A 97 27.08 -4.02 14.46
CA ASP A 97 25.69 -3.68 14.73
C ASP A 97 25.55 -2.14 14.82
N LEU A 98 25.34 -1.48 13.69
CA LEU A 98 25.28 -0.01 13.61
C LEU A 98 24.09 0.55 14.41
N LYS A 99 23.07 -0.28 14.69
CA LYS A 99 21.92 0.11 15.54
C LYS A 99 22.32 0.37 17.00
N ALA A 100 23.54 0.00 17.40
CA ALA A 100 24.10 0.40 18.70
C ALA A 100 24.31 1.92 18.82
N ILE A 101 24.39 2.64 17.70
CA ILE A 101 24.44 4.12 17.67
C ILE A 101 23.01 4.67 17.77
N ALA A 102 22.76 5.53 18.75
CA ALA A 102 21.45 6.15 18.93
C ALA A 102 21.03 6.94 17.68
N GLY A 103 19.82 6.68 17.19
CA GLY A 103 19.28 7.28 15.97
C GLY A 103 19.42 6.39 14.72
N ILE A 104 20.20 5.31 14.78
CA ILE A 104 20.27 4.29 13.72
C ILE A 104 19.26 3.19 13.99
N GLY A 105 18.18 3.16 13.21
CA GLY A 105 17.20 2.07 13.21
C GLY A 105 17.54 0.98 12.17
N PRO A 106 16.82 -0.16 12.18
CA PRO A 106 17.09 -1.28 11.27
C PRO A 106 17.09 -0.92 9.78
N PHE A 107 16.18 -0.03 9.36
CA PHE A 107 16.16 0.40 7.96
C PHE A 107 17.29 1.38 7.62
N LEU A 108 17.71 2.21 8.58
CA LEU A 108 18.82 3.15 8.37
C LEU A 108 20.16 2.41 8.26
N GLU A 109 20.34 1.35 9.07
CA GLU A 109 21.46 0.42 8.93
C GLU A 109 21.49 -0.22 7.54
N LYS A 110 20.34 -0.70 7.03
CA LYS A 110 20.26 -1.21 5.64
C LYS A 110 20.66 -0.17 4.59
N LYS A 111 20.29 1.10 4.78
CA LYS A 111 20.68 2.20 3.89
C LYS A 111 22.19 2.47 3.93
N LEU A 112 22.82 2.40 5.10
CA LEU A 112 24.28 2.52 5.24
C LEU A 112 25.02 1.33 4.60
N HIS A 113 24.52 0.10 4.82
CA HIS A 113 25.05 -1.09 4.17
C HIS A 113 24.88 -1.05 2.64
N ALA A 114 23.80 -0.44 2.15
CA ALA A 114 23.59 -0.22 0.72
C ALA A 114 24.64 0.69 0.08
N VAL A 115 25.38 1.46 0.86
CA VAL A 115 26.52 2.27 0.40
C VAL A 115 27.83 1.83 1.05
N ASP A 116 27.98 0.53 1.35
CA ASP A 116 29.22 -0.07 1.84
C ASP A 116 29.81 0.52 3.14
N ILE A 117 28.98 1.17 3.96
CA ILE A 117 29.33 1.58 5.31
C ILE A 117 28.85 0.51 6.28
N TYR A 118 29.76 -0.33 6.77
CA TYR A 118 29.44 -1.50 7.59
C TYR A 118 29.93 -1.39 9.05
N THR A 119 30.91 -0.53 9.34
CA THR A 119 31.63 -0.58 10.63
C THR A 119 31.55 0.72 11.42
N PHE A 120 31.65 0.63 12.74
CA PHE A 120 31.79 1.79 13.62
C PHE A 120 33.02 2.63 13.25
N ARG A 121 34.11 1.98 12.82
CA ARG A 121 35.35 2.66 12.40
C ARG A 121 35.11 3.61 11.22
N GLN A 122 34.31 3.21 10.22
CA GLN A 122 34.00 4.07 9.09
C GLN A 122 33.24 5.33 9.54
N ILE A 123 32.19 5.17 10.36
CA ILE A 123 31.38 6.28 10.88
C ILE A 123 32.21 7.18 11.81
N ALA A 124 33.07 6.60 12.65
CA ALA A 124 33.97 7.32 13.56
C ALA A 124 34.94 8.26 12.82
N ASN A 125 35.23 7.94 11.56
CA ASN A 125 36.10 8.71 10.70
C ASN A 125 35.37 9.78 9.89
N PHE A 126 34.05 9.96 9.98
CA PHE A 126 33.36 11.00 9.21
C PHE A 126 33.85 12.40 9.59
N THR A 127 34.10 13.22 8.57
CA THR A 127 34.22 14.68 8.69
C THR A 127 32.84 15.30 8.50
N ARG A 128 32.74 16.62 8.66
CA ARG A 128 31.48 17.33 8.46
C ARG A 128 30.97 17.16 7.03
N GLU A 129 31.89 17.21 6.07
CA GLU A 129 31.60 17.05 4.65
C GLU A 129 31.03 15.65 4.35
N ASP A 130 31.57 14.59 4.97
CA ASP A 130 31.00 13.24 4.78
C ASP A 130 29.68 13.06 5.50
N VAL A 131 29.48 13.71 6.65
CA VAL A 131 28.19 13.70 7.33
C VAL A 131 27.11 14.27 6.42
N ASP A 132 27.37 15.44 5.83
CA ASP A 132 26.45 16.08 4.89
C ASP A 132 26.22 15.21 3.65
N GLN A 133 27.29 14.67 3.09
CA GLN A 133 27.22 13.82 1.90
C GLN A 133 26.48 12.50 2.15
N VAL A 134 26.82 11.78 3.23
CA VAL A 134 26.16 10.53 3.60
C VAL A 134 24.70 10.79 3.95
N ASN A 135 24.39 11.88 4.66
CA ASN A 135 23.00 12.25 4.97
C ASN A 135 22.15 12.42 3.71
N ASP A 136 22.69 13.11 2.69
CA ASP A 136 22.03 13.28 1.40
C ASP A 136 21.84 11.94 0.66
N ILE A 137 22.92 11.15 0.55
CA ILE A 137 22.90 9.89 -0.19
C ILE A 137 21.91 8.90 0.42
N ILE A 138 21.88 8.75 1.75
CA ILE A 138 20.97 7.81 2.41
C ILE A 138 19.55 8.37 2.56
N GLU A 139 19.26 9.55 2.01
CA GLU A 139 17.97 10.24 2.11
C GLU A 139 17.50 10.35 3.59
N PHE A 140 18.39 10.84 4.47
CA PHE A 140 18.09 11.05 5.89
C PHE A 140 17.83 12.51 6.21
N PHE A 141 17.18 12.74 7.35
CA PHE A 141 16.82 14.09 7.79
C PHE A 141 18.07 14.91 8.10
N PRO A 142 18.28 16.06 7.44
CA PRO A 142 19.46 16.90 7.65
C PRO A 142 19.71 17.23 9.13
N GLY A 143 20.99 17.25 9.52
CA GLY A 143 21.44 17.59 10.87
C GLY A 143 21.23 16.51 11.94
N ARG A 144 20.57 15.39 11.61
CA ARG A 144 20.32 14.31 12.59
C ARG A 144 21.57 13.55 12.98
N ILE A 145 22.47 13.29 12.02
CA ILE A 145 23.74 12.58 12.28
C ILE A 145 24.57 13.34 13.33
N GLU A 146 24.60 14.67 13.26
CA GLU A 146 25.33 15.54 14.18
C GLU A 146 24.61 15.68 15.52
N ARG A 147 23.30 15.95 15.50
CA ARG A 147 22.48 16.10 16.70
C ARG A 147 22.44 14.83 17.54
N ASP A 148 22.32 13.69 16.88
CA ASP A 148 22.32 12.37 17.51
C ASP A 148 23.78 11.88 17.71
N ARG A 149 24.81 12.70 17.43
CA ARG A 149 26.24 12.47 17.73
C ARG A 149 26.79 11.12 17.25
N TRP A 150 26.49 10.74 16.01
CA TRP A 150 26.89 9.43 15.50
C TRP A 150 28.39 9.20 15.52
N VAL A 151 29.18 10.21 15.11
CA VAL A 151 30.64 10.10 15.02
C VAL A 151 31.27 9.83 16.39
N ASP A 152 30.83 10.56 17.43
CA ASP A 152 31.34 10.38 18.79
C ASP A 152 30.97 9.00 19.35
N GLN A 153 29.72 8.57 19.17
CA GLN A 153 29.27 7.24 19.61
C GLN A 153 30.02 6.13 18.89
N ALA A 154 30.20 6.27 17.57
CA ALA A 154 30.95 5.31 16.75
C ALA A 154 32.41 5.22 17.19
N ARG A 155 33.05 6.34 17.57
CA ARG A 155 34.41 6.34 18.13
C ARG A 155 34.51 5.54 19.43
N GLU A 156 33.54 5.70 20.33
CA GLU A 156 33.52 4.96 21.59
C GLU A 156 33.23 3.47 21.40
N LEU A 157 32.34 3.12 20.46
CA LEU A 157 32.04 1.73 20.12
C LEU A 157 33.22 1.04 19.40
N ALA A 158 33.88 1.74 18.47
CA ALA A 158 35.04 1.22 17.75
C ALA A 158 36.24 0.89 18.65
N LYS A 159 36.38 1.56 19.81
CA LYS A 159 37.42 1.26 20.81
C LYS A 159 37.10 0.03 21.66
N LYS A 160 35.83 -0.32 21.79
CA LYS A 160 35.34 -1.43 22.64
C LYS A 160 35.25 -2.75 21.88
N LYS A 161 35.34 -2.70 20.55
CA LYS A 161 35.47 -3.85 19.65
C LYS A 161 36.89 -4.40 19.71
#